data_AF-A0A6A6T9B2-F1
#
_entry.id   AF-A0A6A6T9B2-F1
#
_cell.length_a   1.000
_cell.length_b   1.000
_cell.length_c   1.000
_cell.angle_alpha   90.00
_cell.angle_beta   90.00
_cell.angle_gamma   90.00
#
_symmetry.space_group_name_H-M   'P 1'
#
loop_
_entity.id
_entity.type
_entity.pdbx_description
1 polymer ?
#
loop_
_entity_poly.entity_id
_entity_poly.type
_entity_poly.pdbx_seq_one_letter_code
_entity_poly.pdbx_strand_id
1 'polypeptide(L)'
;MWVRPNNLVFKKMPKRALLAFSSEMQKALSSHAMTPALCFNDEQVPAFALYKLCDFMKGNCKATFALKPGKTFEETVDIYRVACLFDMGKYAGNLKFQIRAKLMGEILPSYSELEAIMKLPPSDGLFKCAAMIMSSYRHQGGSKDKKFLDWLLQSPELKKAMDEYSKKKQVEKENRKSERQAHMIANEFPGLPQAKAISAEESQSGPKIASFKAIGLPVSQTDIVAEEPLKKV
;
A
#
# COMPACT_ATOMS: atom_id res chain seq x y z
N MET A 1 -14.33 20.04 -3.67
CA MET A 1 -15.56 20.57 -3.05
C MET A 1 -15.13 21.75 -2.17
N TRP A 2 -15.54 22.98 -2.45
CA TRP A 2 -15.10 24.18 -1.71
C TRP A 2 -16.31 25.00 -1.28
N VAL A 3 -16.59 25.06 0.03
CA VAL A 3 -17.59 25.96 0.64
C VAL A 3 -17.02 26.54 1.95
N ARG A 4 -17.32 27.82 2.22
CA ARG A 4 -16.88 28.77 3.27
C ARG A 4 -17.21 28.31 4.73
N PRO A 5 -16.84 29.02 5.83
CA PRO A 5 -15.86 30.09 6.08
C PRO A 5 -14.92 29.71 7.27
N ASN A 6 -13.80 29.05 7.00
CA ASN A 6 -12.63 28.99 7.90
C ASN A 6 -11.37 29.00 7.01
N ASN A 7 -11.40 29.90 6.04
CA ASN A 7 -10.49 29.88 4.91
C ASN A 7 -9.17 30.52 5.30
N LEU A 8 -8.12 29.71 5.42
CA LEU A 8 -6.76 30.22 5.42
C LEU A 8 -6.51 30.84 4.04
N VAL A 9 -6.60 32.17 3.97
CA VAL A 9 -6.21 32.93 2.79
C VAL A 9 -4.69 32.93 2.76
N PHE A 10 -4.10 32.07 1.94
CA PHE A 10 -2.65 32.02 1.82
C PHE A 10 -2.14 33.20 0.97
N LYS A 11 -2.07 34.40 1.56
CA LYS A 11 -1.67 35.65 0.88
C LYS A 11 -0.17 35.74 0.55
N LYS A 12 0.67 34.84 1.08
CA LYS A 12 2.15 34.97 1.06
C LYS A 12 2.85 34.18 -0.04
N MET A 13 2.11 33.47 -0.89
CA MET A 13 2.70 32.64 -1.94
C MET A 13 2.70 33.36 -3.29
N PRO A 14 3.86 33.56 -3.93
CA PRO A 14 3.91 34.14 -5.27
C PRO A 14 3.19 33.22 -6.26
N LYS A 15 2.19 33.74 -6.98
CA LYS A 15 1.44 33.01 -8.03
C LYS A 15 2.39 32.32 -9.02
N ARG A 16 3.48 33.00 -9.42
CA ARG A 16 4.51 32.46 -10.33
C ARG A 16 5.19 31.19 -9.78
N ALA A 17 5.42 31.11 -8.47
CA ALA A 17 6.01 29.93 -7.86
C ALA A 17 5.00 28.76 -7.83
N LEU A 18 3.74 29.02 -7.47
CA LEU A 18 2.67 28.01 -7.55
C LEU A 18 2.58 27.38 -8.94
N LEU A 19 2.55 28.21 -9.98
CA LEU A 19 2.47 27.78 -11.37
C LEU A 19 3.71 27.00 -11.82
N ALA A 20 4.90 27.31 -11.29
CA ALA A 20 6.13 26.64 -11.68
C ALA A 20 6.31 25.25 -11.02
N PHE A 21 5.75 25.05 -9.82
CA PHE A 21 6.03 23.86 -9.01
C PHE A 21 4.88 22.86 -8.94
N SER A 22 3.64 23.27 -9.21
CA SER A 22 2.46 22.41 -9.06
C SER A 22 1.54 22.50 -10.29
N SER A 23 1.42 21.38 -10.99
CA SER A 23 0.51 21.24 -12.14
C SER A 23 -0.96 21.39 -11.71
N GLU A 24 -1.32 20.87 -10.54
CA GLU A 24 -2.66 21.00 -9.97
C GLU A 24 -2.99 22.45 -9.61
N MET A 25 -2.04 23.19 -9.03
CA MET A 25 -2.26 24.61 -8.77
C MET A 25 -2.33 25.43 -10.06
N GLN A 26 -1.59 25.04 -11.10
CA GLN A 26 -1.74 25.63 -12.43
C GLN A 26 -3.15 25.44 -12.98
N LYS A 27 -3.69 24.22 -12.95
CA LYS A 27 -5.08 23.96 -13.36
C LYS A 27 -6.08 24.79 -12.55
N ALA A 28 -5.94 24.81 -11.23
CA ALA A 28 -6.83 25.54 -10.34
C ALA A 28 -6.79 27.06 -10.54
N LEU A 29 -5.61 27.63 -10.80
CA LEU A 29 -5.45 29.06 -11.10
C LEU A 29 -5.92 29.42 -12.51
N SER A 30 -5.77 28.51 -13.48
CA SER A 30 -6.28 28.70 -14.84
C SER A 30 -7.81 28.66 -14.89
N SER A 31 -8.46 27.78 -14.11
CA SER A 31 -9.93 27.74 -14.02
C SER A 31 -10.54 28.93 -13.28
N HIS A 32 -9.74 29.62 -12.46
CA HIS A 32 -10.15 30.81 -11.72
C HIS A 32 -9.13 31.95 -11.86
N ALA A 33 -8.90 32.38 -13.09
CA ALA A 33 -7.88 33.39 -13.41
C ALA A 33 -8.05 34.70 -12.60
N MET A 34 -9.29 35.06 -12.25
CA MET A 34 -9.66 36.27 -11.52
C MET A 34 -9.56 36.15 -9.99
N THR A 35 -9.36 34.96 -9.42
CA THR A 35 -9.22 34.84 -7.95
C THR A 35 -7.89 35.42 -7.48
N PRO A 36 -7.89 36.38 -6.54
CA PRO A 36 -6.66 36.99 -6.04
C PRO A 36 -5.86 36.07 -5.11
N ALA A 37 -6.50 35.03 -4.56
CA ALA A 37 -5.89 34.08 -3.64
C ALA A 37 -6.57 32.71 -3.71
N LEU A 38 -5.81 31.67 -3.41
CA LEU A 38 -6.32 30.33 -3.13
C LEU A 38 -6.57 30.19 -1.63
N CYS A 39 -7.68 29.55 -1.27
CA CYS A 39 -8.05 29.26 0.10
C CYS A 39 -8.06 27.76 0.31
N PHE A 40 -7.45 27.30 1.40
CA PHE A 40 -7.43 25.88 1.79
C PHE A 40 -8.13 25.71 3.14
N ASN A 41 -8.76 24.55 3.33
CA ASN A 41 -9.28 24.15 4.64
C ASN A 41 -8.11 23.64 5.48
N ASP A 42 -7.95 24.17 6.69
CA ASP A 42 -6.84 23.81 7.60
C ASP A 42 -6.89 22.32 8.02
N GLU A 43 -8.07 21.73 8.10
CA GLU A 43 -8.25 20.30 8.38
C GLU A 43 -7.64 19.42 7.27
N GLN A 44 -7.74 19.89 6.02
CA GLN A 44 -7.22 19.16 4.87
C GLN A 44 -5.74 19.45 4.66
N VAL A 45 -5.35 20.72 4.81
CA VAL A 45 -4.02 21.22 4.50
C VAL A 45 -3.54 22.12 5.65
N PRO A 46 -2.76 21.56 6.59
CA PRO A 46 -2.31 22.31 7.75
C PRO A 46 -1.46 23.52 7.35
N ALA A 47 -1.71 24.68 7.97
CA ALA A 47 -1.01 25.92 7.67
C ALA A 47 0.53 25.78 7.71
N PHE A 48 1.07 25.06 8.69
CA PHE A 48 2.52 24.88 8.83
C PHE A 48 3.15 24.15 7.63
N ALA A 49 2.44 23.17 7.06
CA ALA A 49 2.91 22.43 5.89
C ALA A 49 2.94 23.34 4.66
N LEU A 50 1.92 24.18 4.48
CA LEU A 50 1.90 25.20 3.43
C LEU A 50 3.06 26.18 3.56
N TYR A 51 3.35 26.67 4.77
CA TYR A 51 4.48 27.56 5.00
C TYR A 51 5.81 26.89 4.62
N LYS A 52 6.01 25.62 4.97
CA LYS A 52 7.21 24.85 4.60
C LYS A 52 7.36 24.69 3.09
N LEU A 53 6.28 24.38 2.39
CA LEU A 53 6.26 24.31 0.93
C LEU A 53 6.61 25.67 0.31
N CYS A 54 6.07 26.76 0.86
CA CYS A 54 6.34 28.11 0.38
C CYS A 54 7.79 28.54 0.61
N ASP A 55 8.34 28.25 1.79
CA ASP A 55 9.73 28.54 2.10
C ASP A 55 10.66 27.74 1.20
N PHE A 56 10.32 26.49 0.90
CA PHE A 56 11.02 25.69 -0.10
C PHE A 56 10.97 26.33 -1.49
N MET A 57 9.81 26.79 -1.94
CA MET A 57 9.67 27.46 -3.25
C MET A 57 10.39 28.80 -3.32
N LYS A 58 10.46 29.57 -2.23
CA LYS A 58 11.25 30.80 -2.15
C LYS A 58 12.75 30.52 -2.09
N GLY A 59 13.15 29.48 -1.36
CA GLY A 59 14.54 29.09 -1.12
C GLY A 59 15.19 28.35 -2.30
N ASN A 60 14.40 27.66 -3.13
CA ASN A 60 14.87 26.98 -4.34
C ASN A 60 15.51 27.90 -5.39
N CYS A 61 15.45 29.23 -5.20
CA CYS A 61 16.24 30.16 -5.98
C CYS A 61 17.74 30.18 -5.58
N LYS A 62 18.17 29.49 -4.50
CA LYS A 62 19.50 29.69 -3.88
C LYS A 62 20.29 28.46 -3.40
N ALA A 63 19.77 27.23 -3.50
CA ALA A 63 20.43 25.90 -3.31
C ALA A 63 19.83 24.98 -2.22
N THR A 64 20.02 23.67 -2.45
CA THR A 64 19.42 22.46 -1.85
C THR A 64 17.94 22.19 -2.19
N PHE A 65 17.72 21.11 -2.96
CA PHE A 65 16.47 20.78 -3.67
C PHE A 65 15.48 19.90 -2.89
N ALA A 66 15.54 19.88 -1.56
CA ALA A 66 14.72 18.98 -0.76
C ALA A 66 13.81 19.74 0.22
N LEU A 67 12.57 19.26 0.35
CA LEU A 67 11.69 19.70 1.44
C LEU A 67 12.29 19.30 2.79
N LYS A 68 12.31 20.26 3.72
CA LYS A 68 12.79 20.05 5.09
C LYS A 68 11.71 19.36 5.94
N PRO A 69 12.10 18.48 6.87
CA PRO A 69 11.15 17.82 7.75
C PRO A 69 10.46 18.81 8.71
N GLY A 70 9.40 18.30 9.34
CA GLY A 70 8.72 18.96 10.46
C GLY A 70 9.54 18.85 11.74
N LYS A 71 9.00 19.40 12.84
CA LYS A 71 9.56 19.23 14.18
C LYS A 71 9.24 17.85 14.73
N THR A 72 8.06 17.32 14.39
CA THR A 72 7.63 15.98 14.78
C THR A 72 7.50 15.05 13.57
N PHE A 73 7.27 13.77 13.85
CA PHE A 73 7.02 12.79 12.80
C PHE A 73 5.70 13.07 12.09
N GLU A 74 4.64 13.34 12.84
CA GLU A 74 3.31 13.66 12.32
C GLU A 74 3.36 14.89 11.42
N GLU A 75 4.06 15.95 11.84
CA GLU A 75 4.29 17.12 10.99
C GLU A 75 5.03 16.77 9.70
N THR A 76 6.01 15.85 9.77
CA THR A 76 6.77 15.41 8.59
C THR A 76 5.89 14.63 7.61
N VAL A 77 5.01 13.77 8.13
CA VAL A 77 4.02 13.06 7.33
C VAL A 77 3.02 14.03 6.69
N ASP A 78 2.54 15.03 7.44
CA ASP A 78 1.64 16.05 6.90
C ASP A 78 2.32 16.90 5.81
N ILE A 79 3.60 17.27 5.97
CA ILE A 79 4.35 17.96 4.91
C ILE A 79 4.48 17.07 3.67
N TYR A 80 4.78 15.79 3.83
CA TYR A 80 4.83 14.84 2.71
C TYR A 80 3.46 14.71 2.01
N ARG A 81 2.39 14.54 2.80
CA ARG A 81 1.00 14.43 2.31
C ARG A 81 0.62 15.66 1.48
N VAL A 82 0.87 16.86 2.02
CA VAL A 82 0.60 18.12 1.33
C VAL A 82 1.48 18.24 0.08
N ALA A 83 2.76 17.86 0.13
CA ALA A 83 3.59 17.84 -1.07
C ALA A 83 3.01 16.93 -2.17
N CYS A 84 2.51 15.74 -1.82
CA CYS A 84 1.84 14.86 -2.77
C CYS A 84 0.53 15.45 -3.33
N LEU A 85 -0.31 16.07 -2.48
CA LEU A 85 -1.55 16.72 -2.91
C LEU A 85 -1.31 17.84 -3.93
N PHE A 86 -0.18 18.53 -3.83
CA PHE A 86 0.21 19.62 -4.71
C PHE A 86 1.08 19.14 -5.89
N ASP A 87 1.18 17.84 -6.15
CA ASP A 87 2.04 17.26 -7.21
C ASP A 87 3.54 17.64 -7.05
N MET A 88 3.96 17.88 -5.82
CA MET A 88 5.33 18.20 -5.42
C MET A 88 6.04 16.99 -4.80
N GLY A 89 5.49 15.78 -4.93
CA GLY A 89 6.02 14.55 -4.32
C GLY A 89 7.47 14.24 -4.69
N LYS A 90 7.92 14.63 -5.88
CA LYS A 90 9.32 14.49 -6.32
C LYS A 90 10.33 15.24 -5.44
N TYR A 91 9.90 16.33 -4.81
CA TYR A 91 10.74 17.12 -3.89
C TYR A 91 10.68 16.61 -2.45
N ALA A 92 9.78 15.67 -2.17
CA ALA A 92 9.57 15.09 -0.85
C ALA A 92 10.29 13.74 -0.67
N GLY A 93 11.21 13.37 -1.57
CA GLY A 93 11.92 12.10 -1.53
C GLY A 93 12.70 11.87 -0.23
N ASN A 94 13.37 12.90 0.29
CA ASN A 94 14.05 12.83 1.58
C ASN A 94 13.08 12.61 2.75
N LEU A 95 11.91 13.27 2.72
CA LEU A 95 10.87 13.07 3.75
C LEU A 95 10.36 11.64 3.72
N LYS A 96 10.03 11.13 2.53
CA LYS A 96 9.59 9.74 2.33
C LYS A 96 10.62 8.75 2.86
N PHE A 97 11.90 8.98 2.59
CA PHE A 97 12.98 8.14 3.09
C PHE A 97 13.04 8.16 4.62
N GLN A 98 13.00 9.33 5.26
CA GLN A 98 13.01 9.46 6.72
C GLN A 98 11.79 8.79 7.38
N ILE A 99 10.59 9.00 6.83
CA ILE A 99 9.37 8.37 7.32
C ILE A 99 9.49 6.85 7.23
N ARG A 100 9.93 6.32 6.08
CA ARG A 100 10.14 4.89 5.88
C ARG A 100 11.19 4.32 6.81
N ALA A 101 12.33 5.01 6.99
CA ALA A 101 13.40 4.56 7.86
C ALA A 101 12.92 4.43 9.31
N LYS A 102 12.13 5.39 9.78
CA LYS A 102 11.52 5.32 11.12
C LYS A 102 10.50 4.19 11.23
N LEU A 103 9.65 4.00 10.22
CA LEU A 103 8.69 2.89 10.19
C LEU A 103 9.37 1.52 10.25
N MET A 104 10.45 1.35 9.51
CA MET A 104 11.23 0.10 9.45
C MET A 104 12.24 -0.06 10.58
N GLY A 105 12.25 0.86 11.56
CA GLY A 105 13.13 0.81 12.71
C GLY A 105 12.80 -0.34 13.66
N GLU A 106 13.64 -0.50 14.69
CA GLU A 106 13.46 -1.54 15.71
C GLU A 106 12.26 -1.26 16.63
N ILE A 107 11.95 0.02 16.84
CA ILE A 107 10.86 0.46 17.71
C ILE A 107 9.56 0.54 16.89
N LEU A 108 8.52 -0.11 17.39
CA LEU A 108 7.19 -0.04 16.77
C LEU A 108 6.68 1.41 16.79
N PRO A 109 6.14 1.93 15.67
CA PRO A 109 5.57 3.27 15.63
C PRO A 109 4.44 3.45 16.65
N SER A 110 4.30 4.65 17.18
CA SER A 110 3.18 4.96 18.08
C SER A 110 1.85 4.98 17.31
N TYR A 111 0.72 4.87 18.03
CA TYR A 111 -0.60 4.98 17.39
C TYR A 111 -0.83 6.35 16.74
N SER A 112 -0.31 7.44 17.33
CA SER A 112 -0.38 8.78 16.71
C SER A 112 0.38 8.86 15.38
N GLU A 113 1.54 8.21 15.31
CA GLU A 113 2.36 8.15 14.10
C GLU A 113 1.69 7.32 13.01
N LEU A 114 1.06 6.20 13.39
CA LEU A 114 0.27 5.38 12.47
C LEU A 114 -0.96 6.12 11.96
N GLU A 115 -1.68 6.83 12.82
CA GLU A 115 -2.82 7.68 12.42
C GLU A 115 -2.40 8.77 11.43
N ALA A 116 -1.23 9.38 11.62
CA ALA A 116 -0.70 10.34 10.66
C ALA A 116 -0.45 9.69 9.28
N ILE A 117 0.13 8.49 9.25
CA ILE A 117 0.35 7.74 7.99
C ILE A 117 -0.96 7.33 7.35
N MET A 118 -1.97 6.99 8.13
CA MET A 118 -3.28 6.60 7.62
C MET A 118 -4.01 7.73 6.89
N LYS A 119 -3.61 8.99 7.06
CA LYS A 119 -4.10 10.11 6.24
C LYS A 119 -3.58 10.08 4.79
N LEU A 120 -2.59 9.23 4.49
CA LEU A 120 -2.09 9.01 3.14
C LEU A 120 -3.01 8.06 2.37
N PRO A 121 -3.11 8.20 1.03
CA PRO A 121 -3.93 7.29 0.25
C PRO A 121 -3.41 5.84 0.37
N PRO A 122 -4.29 4.81 0.38
CA PRO A 122 -3.89 3.42 0.50
C PRO A 122 -2.93 2.92 -0.59
N SER A 123 -2.91 3.60 -1.73
CA SER A 123 -1.98 3.34 -2.82
C SER A 123 -0.53 3.74 -2.51
N ASP A 124 -0.31 4.67 -1.57
CA ASP A 124 1.01 5.18 -1.20
C ASP A 124 1.90 4.08 -0.60
N GLY A 125 3.18 4.10 -0.95
CA GLY A 125 4.16 3.14 -0.47
C GLY A 125 4.38 3.18 1.05
N LEU A 126 4.24 4.35 1.69
CA LEU A 126 4.35 4.49 3.15
C LEU A 126 3.16 3.86 3.87
N PHE A 127 1.95 4.02 3.34
CA PHE A 127 0.76 3.35 3.85
C PHE A 127 0.92 1.82 3.78
N LYS A 128 1.34 1.31 2.61
CA LYS A 128 1.62 -0.13 2.42
C LYS A 128 2.72 -0.63 3.34
N CYS A 129 3.75 0.18 3.58
CA CYS A 129 4.83 -0.14 4.52
C CYS A 129 4.30 -0.29 5.95
N ALA A 130 3.48 0.67 6.41
CA ALA A 130 2.83 0.59 7.72
C ALA A 130 1.94 -0.65 7.83
N ALA A 131 1.12 -0.95 6.82
CA ALA A 131 0.28 -2.15 6.78
C ALA A 131 1.11 -3.45 6.87
N MET A 132 2.25 -3.51 6.18
CA MET A 132 3.19 -4.65 6.28
C MET A 132 3.75 -4.82 7.70
N ILE A 133 4.19 -3.73 8.33
CA ILE A 133 4.75 -3.74 9.68
C ILE A 133 3.70 -4.18 10.69
N MET A 134 2.51 -3.56 10.68
CA MET A 134 1.42 -3.91 11.60
C MET A 134 0.90 -5.32 11.35
N SER A 135 0.87 -5.77 10.10
CA SER A 135 0.57 -7.18 9.79
C SER A 135 1.58 -8.12 10.41
N SER A 136 2.87 -7.78 10.41
CA SER A 136 3.92 -8.60 11.01
C SER A 136 3.83 -8.61 12.54
N TYR A 137 3.58 -7.44 13.15
CA TYR A 137 3.32 -7.30 14.58
C TYR A 137 2.14 -8.18 15.03
N ARG A 138 1.04 -8.17 14.28
CA ARG A 138 -0.14 -9.02 14.54
C ARG A 138 0.23 -10.51 14.63
N HIS A 139 1.10 -10.99 13.72
CA HIS A 139 1.55 -12.39 13.69
C HIS A 139 2.58 -12.73 14.78
N GLN A 140 3.32 -11.74 15.28
CA GLN A 140 4.34 -11.91 16.34
C GLN A 140 3.76 -11.87 17.77
N GLY A 141 2.45 -11.73 17.91
CA GLY A 141 1.78 -11.70 19.22
C GLY A 141 0.87 -10.50 19.43
N GLY A 142 0.87 -9.52 18.52
CA GLY A 142 -0.04 -8.37 18.57
C GLY A 142 -1.52 -8.75 18.54
N SER A 143 -1.88 -9.95 18.06
CA SER A 143 -3.25 -10.47 18.15
C SER A 143 -3.78 -10.66 19.58
N LYS A 144 -2.91 -10.67 20.58
CA LYS A 144 -3.28 -10.74 22.01
C LYS A 144 -3.37 -9.35 22.65
N ASP A 145 -2.92 -8.30 21.98
CA ASP A 145 -2.95 -6.93 22.47
C ASP A 145 -4.33 -6.32 22.21
N LYS A 146 -5.13 -6.20 23.28
CA LYS A 146 -6.48 -5.64 23.19
C LYS A 146 -6.48 -4.19 22.69
N LYS A 147 -5.50 -3.37 23.09
CA LYS A 147 -5.41 -1.97 22.66
C LYS A 147 -5.19 -1.89 21.15
N PHE A 148 -4.32 -2.74 20.62
CA PHE A 148 -4.08 -2.82 19.19
C PHE A 148 -5.33 -3.24 18.42
N LEU A 149 -6.07 -4.24 18.91
CA LEU A 149 -7.30 -4.69 18.26
C LEU A 149 -8.38 -3.61 18.28
N ASP A 150 -8.58 -2.95 19.43
CA ASP A 150 -9.56 -1.87 19.58
C ASP A 150 -9.22 -0.68 18.66
N TRP A 151 -7.93 -0.31 18.58
CA TRP A 151 -7.45 0.72 17.66
C TRP A 151 -7.62 0.31 16.18
N LEU A 152 -7.37 -0.96 15.85
CA LEU A 152 -7.52 -1.48 14.49
C LEU A 152 -8.98 -1.48 14.02
N LEU A 153 -9.95 -1.60 14.94
CA LEU A 153 -11.38 -1.49 14.62
C LEU A 153 -11.77 -0.08 14.15
N GLN A 154 -11.08 0.95 14.65
CA GLN A 154 -11.27 2.34 14.20
C GLN A 154 -10.64 2.60 12.83
N SER A 155 -9.88 1.63 12.32
CA SER A 155 -8.97 1.77 11.17
C SER A 155 -9.24 0.71 10.10
N PRO A 156 -10.45 0.66 9.49
CA PRO A 156 -10.86 -0.44 8.62
C PRO A 156 -10.03 -0.57 7.34
N GLU A 157 -9.55 0.55 6.78
CA GLU A 157 -8.70 0.54 5.59
C GLU A 157 -7.34 -0.09 5.86
N LEU A 158 -6.74 0.22 7.01
CA LEU A 158 -5.47 -0.39 7.42
C LEU A 158 -5.65 -1.88 7.67
N LYS A 159 -6.74 -2.29 8.34
CA LYS A 159 -7.07 -3.69 8.57
C LYS A 159 -7.19 -4.45 7.25
N LYS A 160 -7.90 -3.89 6.27
CA LYS A 160 -8.03 -4.47 4.92
C LYS A 160 -6.66 -4.63 4.26
N ALA A 161 -5.83 -3.60 4.28
CA ALA A 161 -4.49 -3.66 3.70
C ALA A 161 -3.57 -4.68 4.39
N MET A 162 -3.67 -4.82 5.72
CA MET A 162 -2.95 -5.85 6.48
C MET A 162 -3.39 -7.27 6.10
N ASP A 163 -4.69 -7.47 5.87
CA ASP A 163 -5.25 -8.77 5.47
C ASP A 163 -4.85 -9.13 4.04
N GLU A 164 -4.89 -8.17 3.12
CA GLU A 164 -4.37 -8.32 1.75
C GLU A 164 -2.88 -8.67 1.76
N TYR A 165 -2.09 -7.99 2.59
CA TYR A 165 -0.66 -8.30 2.75
C TYR A 165 -0.43 -9.70 3.34
N SER A 166 -1.21 -10.09 4.35
CA SER A 166 -1.13 -11.43 4.95
C SER A 166 -1.43 -12.53 3.93
N LYS A 167 -2.48 -12.35 3.10
CA LYS A 167 -2.83 -13.28 2.01
C LYS A 167 -1.70 -13.38 0.99
N LYS A 168 -1.16 -12.24 0.54
CA LYS A 168 -0.04 -12.22 -0.40
C LYS A 168 1.18 -12.96 0.14
N LYS A 169 1.52 -12.76 1.41
CA LYS A 169 2.64 -13.44 2.08
C LYS A 169 2.41 -14.95 2.23
N GLN A 170 1.16 -15.39 2.43
CA GLN A 170 0.82 -16.80 2.48
C GLN A 170 1.01 -17.48 1.12
N VAL A 171 0.48 -16.87 0.05
CA VAL A 171 0.68 -17.36 -1.33
C VAL A 171 2.17 -17.45 -1.67
N GLU A 172 2.96 -16.43 -1.31
CA GLU A 172 4.41 -16.43 -1.55
C GLU A 172 5.13 -17.55 -0.78
N LYS A 173 4.70 -17.87 0.45
CA LYS A 173 5.24 -19.00 1.22
C LYS A 173 4.90 -20.34 0.59
N GLU A 174 3.67 -20.51 0.10
CA GLU A 174 3.21 -21.72 -0.56
C GLU A 174 3.99 -21.95 -1.87
N ASN A 175 4.18 -20.90 -2.68
CA ASN A 175 5.00 -20.94 -3.89
C ASN A 175 6.46 -21.31 -3.59
N ARG A 176 7.08 -20.67 -2.58
CA ARG A 176 8.46 -21.03 -2.19
C ARG A 176 8.58 -22.48 -1.68
N LYS A 177 7.52 -23.01 -1.05
CA LYS A 177 7.50 -24.40 -0.59
C LYS A 177 7.40 -25.37 -1.78
N SER A 178 6.54 -25.10 -2.75
CA SER A 178 6.42 -25.93 -3.96
C SER A 178 7.68 -25.87 -4.82
N GLU A 179 8.30 -24.70 -4.98
CA GLU A 179 9.60 -24.55 -5.66
C GLU A 179 10.70 -25.39 -5.02
N ARG A 180 10.80 -25.37 -3.68
CA ARG A 180 11.77 -26.20 -2.94
C ARG A 180 11.50 -27.69 -3.11
N GLN A 181 10.23 -28.10 -3.07
CA GLN A 181 9.86 -29.50 -3.29
C GLN A 181 10.20 -29.95 -4.71
N ALA A 182 9.89 -29.13 -5.72
CA ALA A 182 10.26 -29.41 -7.10
C ALA A 182 11.78 -29.52 -7.29
N HIS A 183 12.56 -28.65 -6.63
CA HIS A 183 14.02 -28.71 -6.66
C HIS A 183 14.58 -29.96 -5.96
N MET A 184 13.99 -30.40 -4.83
CA MET A 184 14.39 -31.66 -4.19
C MET A 184 14.10 -32.87 -5.09
N ILE A 185 12.91 -32.94 -5.70
CA ILE A 185 12.54 -34.02 -6.61
C ILE A 185 13.46 -34.05 -7.85
N ALA A 186 13.79 -32.88 -8.40
CA ALA A 186 14.70 -32.77 -9.54
C ALA A 186 16.13 -33.25 -9.20
N ASN A 187 16.58 -33.07 -7.95
CA ASN A 187 17.87 -33.57 -7.48
C ASN A 187 17.85 -35.07 -7.17
N GLU A 188 16.73 -35.61 -6.68
CA GLU A 188 16.58 -37.05 -6.40
C GLU A 188 16.40 -37.88 -7.68
N PHE A 189 15.89 -37.29 -8.76
CA PHE A 189 15.64 -37.97 -10.03
C PHE A 189 16.18 -37.15 -11.22
N PRO A 190 17.51 -37.15 -11.45
CA PRO A 190 18.12 -36.46 -12.58
C PRO A 190 17.75 -37.17 -13.89
N GLY A 191 16.63 -36.75 -14.51
CA GLY A 191 16.13 -37.33 -15.76
C GLY A 191 14.62 -37.17 -16.01
N LEU A 192 13.84 -36.77 -15.01
CA LEU A 192 12.43 -36.43 -15.21
C LEU A 192 12.30 -35.09 -15.97
N PRO A 193 11.45 -34.99 -17.00
CA PRO A 193 11.20 -33.73 -17.69
C PRO A 193 10.67 -32.71 -16.67
N GLN A 194 11.35 -31.58 -16.55
CA GLN A 194 10.93 -30.51 -15.66
C GLN A 194 9.50 -30.08 -16.03
N ALA A 195 8.57 -30.27 -15.10
CA ALA A 195 7.26 -29.64 -15.20
C ALA A 195 7.49 -28.13 -15.23
N LYS A 196 7.27 -27.50 -16.40
CA LYS A 196 7.30 -26.04 -16.51
C LYS A 196 6.35 -25.49 -15.46
N ALA A 197 6.90 -24.69 -14.54
CA ALA A 197 6.10 -23.94 -13.59
C ALA A 197 5.06 -23.15 -14.37
N ILE A 198 3.78 -23.49 -14.18
CA ILE A 198 2.67 -22.68 -14.69
C ILE A 198 2.72 -21.40 -13.85
N SER A 199 3.27 -20.34 -14.44
CA SER A 199 3.26 -19.01 -13.86
C SER A 199 1.83 -18.62 -13.49
N ALA A 200 1.65 -18.04 -12.30
CA ALA A 200 0.33 -17.69 -11.74
C ALA A 200 -0.42 -16.57 -12.49
N GLU A 201 -0.08 -16.27 -13.75
CA GLU A 201 -0.74 -15.24 -14.56
C GLU A 201 -1.94 -15.77 -15.38
N GLU A 202 -2.16 -17.09 -15.49
CA GLU A 202 -3.27 -17.64 -16.30
C GLU A 202 -4.56 -17.99 -15.51
N SER A 203 -4.61 -17.80 -14.19
CA SER A 203 -5.81 -18.10 -13.37
C SER A 203 -6.86 -16.97 -13.34
N GLN A 204 -7.08 -16.28 -14.48
CA GLN A 204 -8.22 -15.36 -14.67
C GLN A 204 -9.15 -15.73 -15.85
N SER A 205 -9.12 -16.98 -16.35
CA SER A 205 -10.18 -17.46 -17.24
C SER A 205 -10.87 -18.70 -16.66
N GLY A 206 -12.20 -18.69 -16.67
CA GLY A 206 -13.08 -19.67 -16.03
C GLY A 206 -12.95 -21.10 -16.58
N PRO A 207 -13.74 -22.05 -16.04
CA PRO A 207 -13.48 -23.47 -16.20
C PRO A 207 -13.80 -23.92 -17.63
N LYS A 208 -12.77 -24.30 -18.39
CA LYS A 208 -12.92 -25.19 -19.55
C LYS A 208 -12.63 -26.61 -19.08
N ILE A 209 -13.70 -27.41 -19.07
CA ILE A 209 -13.66 -28.86 -18.94
C ILE A 209 -12.80 -29.40 -20.08
N ALA A 210 -11.64 -29.96 -19.76
CA ALA A 210 -10.85 -30.74 -20.70
C ALA A 210 -10.88 -32.20 -20.24
N SER A 211 -11.55 -33.04 -21.03
CA SER A 211 -11.64 -34.48 -20.83
C SER A 211 -10.25 -35.13 -20.87
N PHE A 212 -9.90 -35.86 -19.82
CA PHE A 212 -8.78 -36.79 -19.84
C PHE A 212 -9.12 -37.98 -20.75
N LYS A 213 -8.44 -38.10 -21.88
CA LYS A 213 -8.42 -39.33 -22.68
C LYS A 213 -7.26 -40.18 -22.16
N ALA A 214 -7.59 -41.26 -21.46
CA ALA A 214 -6.65 -42.22 -20.91
C ALA A 214 -5.86 -42.93 -22.03
N ILE A 215 -4.55 -42.97 -21.90
CA ILE A 215 -3.67 -43.87 -22.65
C ILE A 215 -3.69 -45.22 -21.92
N GLY A 216 -3.93 -46.28 -22.68
CA GLY A 216 -4.25 -47.61 -22.17
C GLY A 216 -3.12 -48.32 -21.42
N LEU A 217 -3.53 -49.00 -20.36
CA LEU A 217 -2.89 -50.19 -19.82
C LEU A 217 -4.02 -51.22 -19.52
N PRO A 218 -3.81 -52.51 -19.82
CA PRO A 218 -4.84 -53.53 -19.63
C PRO A 218 -5.00 -53.84 -18.14
N VAL A 219 -6.19 -53.61 -17.60
CA VAL A 219 -6.57 -54.03 -16.25
C VAL A 219 -7.07 -55.47 -16.32
N SER A 220 -6.35 -56.35 -15.65
CA SER A 220 -6.75 -57.74 -15.35
C SER A 220 -8.09 -57.75 -14.61
N GLN A 221 -9.01 -58.58 -15.09
CA GLN A 221 -10.27 -58.90 -14.44
C GLN A 221 -10.02 -59.48 -13.05
N THR A 222 -10.68 -58.91 -12.04
CA THR A 222 -11.03 -59.63 -10.81
C THR A 222 -12.46 -59.24 -10.45
N ASP A 223 -13.29 -60.27 -10.40
CA ASP A 223 -14.71 -60.25 -10.07
C ASP A 223 -14.98 -59.57 -8.73
N ILE A 224 -15.93 -58.63 -8.71
CA ILE A 224 -16.59 -58.22 -7.46
C ILE A 224 -18.09 -58.28 -7.69
N VAL A 225 -18.67 -59.20 -6.93
CA VAL A 225 -20.07 -59.55 -6.79
C VAL A 225 -20.91 -58.34 -6.36
N ALA A 226 -22.09 -58.24 -6.95
CA ALA A 226 -23.13 -57.28 -6.65
C ALA A 226 -23.79 -57.58 -5.29
N GLU A 227 -23.99 -56.55 -4.47
CA GLU A 227 -25.09 -56.53 -3.49
C GLU A 227 -25.81 -55.18 -3.55
N GLU A 228 -27.14 -55.29 -3.64
CA GLU A 228 -28.14 -54.24 -3.75
C GLU A 228 -28.32 -53.42 -2.46
N PRO A 229 -28.92 -52.21 -2.57
CA PRO A 229 -29.21 -51.37 -1.42
C PRO A 229 -30.56 -51.73 -0.78
N LEU A 230 -30.57 -52.07 0.51
CA LEU A 230 -31.80 -52.11 1.30
C LEU A 230 -32.22 -50.70 1.75
N LYS A 231 -33.43 -50.36 1.29
CA LYS A 231 -34.25 -49.20 1.62
C LYS A 231 -35.13 -49.50 2.84
N LYS A 232 -35.48 -48.42 3.56
CA LYS A 232 -36.62 -48.21 4.49
C LYS A 232 -36.48 -48.92 5.86
N VAL A 233 -36.90 -48.35 6.98
CA VAL A 233 -38.04 -47.45 7.30
C VAL A 233 -37.60 -46.39 8.30
#